data_AF-A0A923TH68-F1
#
_entry.id   AF-A0A923TH68-F1
#
_cell.length_a   1.000
_cell.length_b   1.000
_cell.length_c   1.000
_cell.angle_alpha   90.00
_cell.angle_beta   90.00
_cell.angle_gamma   90.00
#
_symmetry.space_group_name_H-M   'P 1'
#
loop_
_entity.id
_entity.type
_entity.pdbx_description
1 polymer ?
#
loop_
_entity_poly.entity_id
_entity_poly.type
_entity_poly.pdbx_seq_one_letter_code
_entity_poly.pdbx_strand_id
1 'polypeptide(L)'
;MKISKLLELHVQNSDAHSLTTNFGDGYLLKNNRIYRNIRTLAVQNGYTYSDKPDRDYASLPFSQLERILDTRKVPFTDNVTVLENLARRHPFLQWEDLSDGLKKNYVFHESCHAVIRSADDGAALTDERKLAFKMLLEESFANVCELIAVIDAQDAAHRVFYEANSYTALFSDRSNFQRACDEIGEGMVFQFLWIAYLHSNFLKVPDERAWQRMLGLTKAPASQVRTLKAIAKIAFTLDLNFRTKTTQLHLQLSGLETPLDKLINFDFLSELETAQNKKLLKDLTQQVLS
;
A
#
# COMPACT_ATOMS: atom_id res chain seq x y z
N MET A 1 14.37 12.55 -16.40
CA MET A 1 15.04 11.41 -17.09
C MET A 1 14.32 11.09 -18.40
N LYS A 2 15.03 10.77 -19.50
CA LYS A 2 14.39 10.50 -20.82
C LYS A 2 13.52 9.24 -20.81
N ILE A 3 12.35 9.31 -21.47
CA ILE A 3 11.41 8.17 -21.58
C ILE A 3 12.04 6.98 -22.30
N SER A 4 12.78 7.20 -23.39
CA SER A 4 13.46 6.12 -24.11
C SER A 4 14.40 5.31 -23.21
N LYS A 5 15.14 5.99 -22.32
CA LYS A 5 16.03 5.33 -21.37
C LYS A 5 15.27 4.52 -20.32
N LEU A 6 14.13 5.01 -19.87
CA LEU A 6 13.26 4.26 -18.95
C LEU A 6 12.66 3.02 -19.64
N LEU A 7 12.23 3.14 -20.90
CA LEU A 7 11.72 2.01 -21.69
C LEU A 7 12.81 0.94 -21.91
N GLU A 8 14.05 1.33 -22.18
CA GLU A 8 15.19 0.39 -22.23
C GLU A 8 15.32 -0.39 -20.92
N LEU A 9 15.28 0.30 -19.77
CA LEU A 9 15.37 -0.35 -18.45
C LEU A 9 14.16 -1.26 -18.18
N HIS A 10 12.96 -0.85 -18.56
CA HIS A 10 11.75 -1.67 -18.45
C HIS A 10 11.89 -2.98 -19.24
N VAL A 11 12.33 -2.90 -20.50
CA VAL A 11 12.54 -4.09 -21.34
C VAL A 11 13.66 -4.97 -20.79
N GLN A 12 14.80 -4.39 -20.39
CA GLN A 12 15.94 -5.13 -19.83
C GLN A 12 15.61 -5.87 -18.54
N ASN A 13 14.65 -5.36 -17.76
CA ASN A 13 14.26 -5.97 -16.50
C ASN A 13 13.02 -6.87 -16.62
N SER A 14 12.36 -6.94 -17.78
CA SER A 14 11.20 -7.81 -17.98
C SER A 14 11.59 -9.29 -17.99
N ASP A 15 10.73 -10.12 -17.41
CA ASP A 15 10.82 -11.58 -17.39
C ASP A 15 9.42 -12.22 -17.42
N ALA A 16 9.34 -13.54 -17.29
CA ALA A 16 8.09 -14.29 -17.35
C ALA A 16 7.08 -13.97 -16.22
N HIS A 17 7.53 -13.32 -15.14
CA HIS A 17 6.68 -12.92 -14.01
C HIS A 17 6.28 -11.44 -14.07
N SER A 18 6.90 -10.68 -14.96
CA SER A 18 6.67 -9.25 -15.15
C SER A 18 5.38 -9.01 -15.93
N LEU A 19 4.65 -7.98 -15.54
CA LEU A 19 3.56 -7.42 -16.34
C LEU A 19 4.16 -6.53 -17.42
N THR A 20 4.42 -7.08 -18.62
CA THR A 20 5.15 -6.38 -19.69
C THR A 20 4.46 -5.15 -20.25
N THR A 21 3.15 -4.99 -20.02
CA THR A 21 2.38 -3.79 -20.38
C THR A 21 2.18 -2.82 -19.19
N ASN A 22 2.75 -3.14 -18.02
CA ASN A 22 2.79 -2.27 -16.86
C ASN A 22 4.20 -1.64 -16.71
N PHE A 23 4.29 -0.34 -16.96
CA PHE A 23 5.56 0.36 -17.01
C PHE A 23 6.33 0.26 -15.68
N GLY A 24 7.55 -0.27 -15.76
CA GLY A 24 8.43 -0.45 -14.60
C GLY A 24 8.24 -1.70 -13.75
N ASP A 25 7.23 -2.53 -14.02
CA ASP A 25 6.88 -3.71 -13.21
C ASP A 25 8.06 -4.67 -12.97
N GLY A 26 8.68 -5.17 -14.05
CA GLY A 26 9.83 -6.06 -13.96
C GLY A 26 11.05 -5.45 -13.25
N TYR A 27 11.26 -4.14 -13.40
CA TYR A 27 12.30 -3.43 -12.66
C TYR A 27 12.01 -3.43 -11.15
N LEU A 28 10.77 -3.14 -10.74
CA LEU A 28 10.37 -3.14 -9.34
C LEU A 28 10.43 -4.53 -8.73
N LEU A 29 10.02 -5.58 -9.46
CA LEU A 29 10.16 -6.97 -9.01
C LEU A 29 11.61 -7.32 -8.68
N LYS A 30 12.59 -6.83 -9.45
CA LYS A 30 14.01 -7.12 -9.22
C LYS A 30 14.62 -6.26 -8.10
N ASN A 31 14.27 -4.97 -8.07
CA ASN A 31 15.00 -3.98 -7.28
C ASN A 31 14.26 -3.48 -6.02
N ASN A 32 12.97 -3.76 -5.86
CA ASN A 32 12.18 -3.38 -4.69
C ASN A 32 11.66 -4.63 -3.97
N ARG A 33 12.19 -4.91 -2.78
CA ARG A 33 11.89 -6.13 -2.02
C ARG A 33 10.43 -6.18 -1.61
N ILE A 34 9.90 -5.10 -1.05
CA ILE A 34 8.51 -5.07 -0.56
C ILE A 34 7.53 -5.28 -1.70
N TYR A 35 7.73 -4.58 -2.83
CA TYR A 35 6.93 -4.75 -4.04
C TYR A 35 6.96 -6.21 -4.54
N ARG A 36 8.17 -6.78 -4.67
CA ARG A 36 8.36 -8.17 -5.08
C ARG A 36 7.66 -9.16 -4.15
N ASN A 37 7.79 -8.97 -2.84
CA ASN A 37 7.24 -9.87 -1.85
C ASN A 37 5.72 -9.85 -1.86
N ILE A 38 5.10 -8.66 -1.91
CA ILE A 38 3.65 -8.52 -2.05
C ILE A 38 3.16 -9.16 -3.35
N ARG A 39 3.83 -8.88 -4.48
CA ARG A 39 3.50 -9.51 -5.78
C ARG A 39 3.56 -11.03 -5.72
N THR A 40 4.60 -11.58 -5.09
CA THR A 40 4.80 -13.01 -4.93
C THR A 40 3.73 -13.64 -4.05
N LEU A 41 3.45 -13.04 -2.89
CA LEU A 41 2.43 -13.51 -1.96
C LEU A 41 1.03 -13.47 -2.59
N ALA A 42 0.69 -12.41 -3.33
CA ALA A 42 -0.59 -12.32 -4.04
C ALA A 42 -0.76 -13.47 -5.05
N VAL A 43 0.27 -13.76 -5.85
CA VAL A 43 0.26 -14.89 -6.80
C VAL A 43 0.15 -16.22 -6.07
N GLN A 44 0.89 -16.41 -4.96
CA GLN A 44 0.81 -17.62 -4.13
C GLN A 44 -0.59 -17.84 -3.56
N ASN A 45 -1.31 -16.76 -3.24
CA ASN A 45 -2.71 -16.78 -2.82
C ASN A 45 -3.71 -16.93 -3.98
N GLY A 46 -3.23 -17.17 -5.20
CA GLY A 46 -4.05 -17.47 -6.38
C GLY A 46 -4.57 -16.23 -7.11
N TYR A 47 -4.01 -15.04 -6.86
CA TYR A 47 -4.35 -13.85 -7.62
C TYR A 47 -3.66 -13.83 -8.98
N THR A 48 -4.38 -13.31 -9.97
CA THR A 48 -3.90 -13.06 -11.33
C THR A 48 -4.03 -11.59 -11.68
N TYR A 49 -3.37 -11.16 -12.74
CA TYR A 49 -3.35 -9.76 -13.19
C TYR A 49 -3.90 -9.65 -14.61
N SER A 50 -4.58 -8.55 -14.90
CA SER A 50 -5.29 -8.37 -16.17
C SER A 50 -5.18 -6.97 -16.72
N ASP A 51 -4.68 -6.85 -17.94
CA ASP A 51 -4.71 -5.63 -18.75
C ASP A 51 -5.97 -5.49 -19.62
N LYS A 52 -6.88 -6.48 -19.55
CA LYS A 52 -8.17 -6.39 -20.24
C LYS A 52 -8.91 -5.13 -19.79
N PRO A 53 -9.49 -4.35 -20.72
CA PRO A 53 -10.25 -3.16 -20.38
C PRO A 53 -11.32 -3.44 -19.33
N ASP A 54 -11.28 -2.69 -18.24
CA ASP A 54 -12.22 -2.76 -17.14
C ASP A 54 -12.83 -1.37 -16.95
N ARG A 55 -14.00 -1.17 -17.56
CA ARG A 55 -14.68 0.15 -17.58
C ARG A 55 -15.00 0.64 -16.18
N ASP A 56 -15.41 -0.26 -15.30
CA ASP A 56 -15.89 0.08 -13.98
C ASP A 56 -14.70 0.42 -13.07
N TYR A 57 -13.60 -0.34 -13.15
CA TYR A 57 -12.34 0.03 -12.50
C TYR A 57 -11.75 1.32 -13.05
N ALA A 58 -11.79 1.55 -14.37
CA ALA A 58 -11.29 2.79 -14.96
C ALA A 58 -12.06 4.03 -14.48
N SER A 59 -13.37 3.87 -14.22
CA SER A 59 -14.28 4.96 -13.85
C SER A 59 -14.34 5.21 -12.35
N LEU A 60 -14.30 4.15 -11.54
CA LEU A 60 -14.44 4.23 -10.08
C LEU A 60 -13.63 3.12 -9.37
N PRO A 61 -12.28 3.18 -9.36
CA PRO A 61 -11.44 2.08 -8.86
C PRO A 61 -11.77 1.61 -7.44
N PHE A 62 -11.98 2.55 -6.52
CA PHE A 62 -12.21 2.27 -5.09
C PHE A 62 -13.51 1.51 -4.80
N SER A 63 -14.45 1.44 -5.75
CA SER A 63 -15.67 0.65 -5.59
C SER A 63 -15.51 -0.80 -6.02
N GLN A 64 -14.33 -1.18 -6.53
CA GLN A 64 -14.10 -2.48 -7.16
C GLN A 64 -13.33 -3.45 -6.28
N LEU A 65 -12.90 -3.06 -5.07
CA LEU A 65 -12.04 -3.89 -4.24
C LEU A 65 -12.64 -5.28 -3.97
N GLU A 66 -13.89 -5.37 -3.52
CA GLU A 66 -14.51 -6.67 -3.25
C GLU A 66 -14.61 -7.54 -4.51
N ARG A 67 -14.91 -6.96 -5.68
CA ARG A 67 -14.87 -7.70 -6.96
C ARG A 67 -13.46 -8.21 -7.28
N ILE A 68 -12.43 -7.41 -7.05
CA ILE A 68 -11.03 -7.80 -7.26
C ILE A 68 -10.67 -8.98 -6.36
N LEU A 69 -11.07 -8.92 -5.08
CA LEU A 69 -10.83 -9.95 -4.09
C LEU A 69 -11.60 -11.25 -4.42
N ASP A 70 -12.86 -11.15 -4.78
CA ASP A 70 -13.73 -12.29 -5.14
C ASP A 70 -13.25 -13.00 -6.41
N THR A 71 -12.94 -12.23 -7.46
CA THR A 71 -12.47 -12.79 -8.74
C THR A 71 -10.99 -13.15 -8.73
N ARG A 72 -10.28 -12.79 -7.66
CA ARG A 72 -8.82 -12.89 -7.52
C ARG A 72 -8.08 -12.35 -8.74
N LYS A 73 -8.55 -11.20 -9.25
CA LYS A 73 -8.04 -10.59 -10.48
C LYS A 73 -7.78 -9.11 -10.29
N VAL A 74 -6.51 -8.74 -10.22
CA VAL A 74 -6.08 -7.35 -10.07
C VAL A 74 -5.97 -6.69 -11.45
N PRO A 75 -6.78 -5.64 -11.73
CA PRO A 75 -6.75 -4.94 -13.01
C PRO A 75 -5.53 -4.01 -13.10
N PHE A 76 -5.04 -3.82 -14.31
CA PHE A 76 -4.11 -2.76 -14.67
C PHE A 76 -4.36 -2.31 -16.11
N THR A 77 -3.71 -1.23 -16.54
CA THR A 77 -3.86 -0.67 -17.88
C THR A 77 -2.53 -0.74 -18.61
N ASP A 78 -2.55 -1.05 -19.91
CA ASP A 78 -1.37 -0.88 -20.76
C ASP A 78 -0.99 0.60 -20.83
N ASN A 79 0.07 0.96 -20.12
CA ASN A 79 0.66 2.28 -20.16
C ASN A 79 2.05 2.28 -20.83
N VAL A 80 2.52 1.13 -21.32
CA VAL A 80 3.81 0.99 -22.01
C VAL A 80 3.67 1.35 -23.49
N THR A 81 2.63 0.86 -24.17
CA THR A 81 2.43 1.08 -25.63
C THR A 81 2.35 2.57 -25.97
N VAL A 82 1.70 3.37 -25.14
CA VAL A 82 1.62 4.83 -25.36
C VAL A 82 2.98 5.50 -25.18
N LEU A 83 3.77 5.07 -24.19
CA LEU A 83 5.12 5.60 -23.94
C LEU A 83 6.08 5.25 -25.07
N GLU A 84 6.02 4.03 -25.62
CA GLU A 84 6.82 3.64 -26.80
C GLU A 84 6.51 4.52 -28.01
N ASN A 85 5.22 4.76 -28.27
CA ASN A 85 4.79 5.61 -29.37
C ASN A 85 5.19 7.08 -29.19
N LEU A 86 5.19 7.58 -27.94
CA LEU A 86 5.67 8.92 -27.63
C LEU A 86 7.19 9.02 -27.77
N ALA A 87 7.95 8.06 -27.24
CA ALA A 87 9.42 8.05 -27.32
C ALA A 87 9.92 8.02 -28.77
N ARG A 88 9.21 7.31 -29.67
CA ARG A 88 9.53 7.28 -31.10
C ARG A 88 9.32 8.63 -31.80
N ARG A 89 8.24 9.35 -31.45
CA ARG A 89 7.87 10.64 -32.06
C ARG A 89 8.61 11.83 -31.45
N HIS A 90 8.94 11.73 -30.16
CA HIS A 90 9.52 12.80 -29.36
C HIS A 90 10.72 12.27 -28.55
N PRO A 91 11.89 12.06 -29.19
CA PRO A 91 13.04 11.37 -28.57
C PRO A 91 13.70 12.13 -27.41
N PHE A 92 13.34 13.41 -27.20
CA PHE A 92 13.85 14.25 -26.12
C PHE A 92 12.90 14.35 -24.92
N LEU A 93 11.73 13.72 -25.00
CA LEU A 93 10.71 13.74 -23.97
C LEU A 93 11.20 13.11 -22.67
N GLN A 94 10.93 13.78 -21.55
CA GLN A 94 11.31 13.36 -20.21
C GLN A 94 10.11 12.86 -19.41
N TRP A 95 10.38 12.09 -18.35
CA TRP A 95 9.36 11.63 -17.42
C TRP A 95 8.52 12.77 -16.84
N GLU A 96 9.16 13.86 -16.44
CA GLU A 96 8.52 15.03 -15.86
C GLU A 96 7.52 15.70 -16.81
N ASP A 97 7.68 15.52 -18.13
CA ASP A 97 6.74 16.03 -19.13
C ASP A 97 5.45 15.20 -19.21
N LEU A 98 5.43 13.98 -18.64
CA LEU A 98 4.36 13.00 -18.79
C LEU A 98 3.76 12.47 -17.49
N SER A 99 4.48 12.55 -16.37
CA SER A 99 4.15 11.88 -15.10
C SER A 99 2.74 12.16 -14.62
N ASP A 100 2.27 13.40 -14.79
CA ASP A 100 0.95 13.85 -14.33
C ASP A 100 -0.18 13.38 -15.25
N GLY A 101 0.12 13.14 -16.53
CA GLY A 101 -0.85 12.72 -17.54
C GLY A 101 -0.92 11.22 -17.77
N LEU A 102 0.09 10.46 -17.32
CA LEU A 102 0.11 9.02 -17.48
C LEU A 102 -0.84 8.35 -16.49
N LYS A 103 -1.67 7.42 -16.98
CA LYS A 103 -2.44 6.55 -16.10
C LYS A 103 -1.48 5.63 -15.31
N LYS A 104 -1.41 5.88 -14.01
CA LYS A 104 -0.69 5.03 -13.04
C LYS A 104 -1.45 3.72 -12.80
N ASN A 105 -0.71 2.67 -12.48
CA ASN A 105 -1.24 1.34 -12.20
C ASN A 105 -1.00 0.99 -10.73
N TYR A 106 -2.06 0.91 -9.93
CA TYR A 106 -1.94 0.70 -8.48
C TYR A 106 -1.88 -0.78 -8.09
N VAL A 107 -1.26 -1.60 -8.94
CA VAL A 107 -1.16 -3.05 -8.77
C VAL A 107 -0.53 -3.40 -7.43
N PHE A 108 0.43 -2.61 -6.95
CA PHE A 108 1.05 -2.84 -5.65
C PHE A 108 0.04 -2.72 -4.51
N HIS A 109 -0.74 -1.65 -4.50
CA HIS A 109 -1.73 -1.37 -3.48
C HIS A 109 -2.84 -2.43 -3.46
N GLU A 110 -3.42 -2.74 -4.62
CA GLU A 110 -4.46 -3.78 -4.74
C GLU A 110 -3.92 -5.17 -4.33
N SER A 111 -2.65 -5.46 -4.63
CA SER A 111 -2.00 -6.69 -4.19
C SER A 111 -1.79 -6.73 -2.67
N CYS A 112 -1.60 -5.58 -2.01
CA CYS A 112 -1.54 -5.53 -0.55
C CYS A 112 -2.86 -6.01 0.06
N HIS A 113 -4.00 -5.52 -0.45
CA HIS A 113 -5.32 -6.00 -0.01
C HIS A 113 -5.49 -7.50 -0.22
N ALA A 114 -5.10 -8.00 -1.40
CA ALA A 114 -5.12 -9.44 -1.69
C ALA A 114 -4.34 -10.27 -0.66
N VAL A 115 -3.14 -9.80 -0.28
CA VAL A 115 -2.28 -10.48 0.69
C VAL A 115 -2.90 -10.50 2.09
N ILE A 116 -3.33 -9.36 2.61
CA ILE A 116 -3.89 -9.32 3.96
C ILE A 116 -5.24 -10.05 4.05
N ARG A 117 -6.12 -9.92 3.05
CA ARG A 117 -7.41 -10.61 3.03
C ARG A 117 -7.23 -12.14 2.97
N SER A 118 -6.20 -12.62 2.29
CA SER A 118 -5.86 -14.05 2.23
C SER A 118 -5.25 -14.60 3.53
N ALA A 119 -4.67 -13.73 4.36
CA ALA A 119 -4.12 -14.09 5.67
C ALA A 119 -5.17 -14.09 6.79
N ASP A 120 -6.34 -13.49 6.53
CA ASP A 120 -7.48 -13.54 7.43
C ASP A 120 -8.20 -14.89 7.34
N ASP A 121 -8.69 -15.39 8.46
CA ASP A 121 -9.27 -16.74 8.58
C ASP A 121 -10.72 -16.83 8.04
N GLY A 122 -11.24 -15.73 7.49
CA GLY A 122 -12.55 -15.68 6.85
C GLY A 122 -13.71 -15.84 7.81
N ALA A 123 -13.51 -15.66 9.13
CA ALA A 123 -14.61 -15.68 10.08
C ALA A 123 -15.63 -14.59 9.72
N ALA A 124 -16.85 -15.00 9.38
CA ALA A 124 -17.94 -14.09 9.08
C ALA A 124 -18.24 -13.22 10.30
N LEU A 125 -17.99 -11.92 10.17
CA LEU A 125 -18.28 -10.95 11.21
C LEU A 125 -19.68 -10.37 10.97
N THR A 126 -20.57 -10.55 11.94
CA THR A 126 -21.89 -9.91 11.93
C THR A 126 -21.87 -8.52 12.57
N ASP A 127 -20.79 -8.18 13.29
CA ASP A 127 -20.60 -6.86 13.90
C ASP A 127 -19.94 -5.90 12.91
N GLU A 128 -20.70 -4.90 12.46
CA GLU A 128 -20.24 -3.90 11.51
C GLU A 128 -19.00 -3.13 11.98
N ARG A 129 -18.81 -2.92 13.29
CA ARG A 129 -17.60 -2.24 13.80
C ARG A 129 -16.36 -3.09 13.60
N LYS A 130 -16.49 -4.40 13.81
CA LYS A 130 -15.38 -5.34 13.59
C LYS A 130 -15.08 -5.50 12.11
N LEU A 131 -16.11 -5.48 11.25
CA LEU A 131 -15.93 -5.48 9.81
C LEU A 131 -15.24 -4.19 9.35
N ALA A 132 -15.70 -3.03 9.81
CA ALA A 132 -15.03 -1.75 9.56
C ALA A 132 -13.57 -1.76 10.04
N PHE A 133 -13.29 -2.30 11.22
CA PHE A 133 -11.92 -2.47 11.70
C PHE A 133 -11.05 -3.28 10.75
N LYS A 134 -11.54 -4.44 10.27
CA LYS A 134 -10.79 -5.25 9.30
C LYS A 134 -10.50 -4.45 8.03
N MET A 135 -11.51 -3.81 7.44
CA MET A 135 -11.33 -3.02 6.22
C MET A 135 -10.33 -1.86 6.40
N LEU A 136 -10.39 -1.14 7.52
CA LEU A 136 -9.43 -0.07 7.82
C LEU A 136 -8.02 -0.60 8.11
N LEU A 137 -7.91 -1.80 8.69
CA LEU A 137 -6.64 -2.49 8.91
C LEU A 137 -5.99 -2.88 7.57
N GLU A 138 -6.79 -3.32 6.60
CA GLU A 138 -6.34 -3.64 5.23
C GLU A 138 -5.82 -2.42 4.49
N GLU A 139 -6.57 -1.31 4.52
CA GLU A 139 -6.12 -0.04 3.94
C GLU A 139 -4.81 0.43 4.58
N SER A 140 -4.71 0.38 5.91
CA SER A 140 -3.49 0.76 6.63
C SER A 140 -2.30 -0.15 6.32
N PHE A 141 -2.55 -1.42 5.98
CA PHE A 141 -1.52 -2.35 5.54
C PHE A 141 -0.98 -1.96 4.15
N ALA A 142 -1.88 -1.66 3.22
CA ALA A 142 -1.49 -1.17 1.89
C ALA A 142 -0.67 0.13 1.99
N ASN A 143 -1.13 1.09 2.81
CA ASN A 143 -0.41 2.36 2.99
C ASN A 143 0.99 2.16 3.57
N VAL A 144 1.18 1.28 4.57
CA VAL A 144 2.52 1.07 5.16
C VAL A 144 3.46 0.32 4.22
N CYS A 145 2.95 -0.63 3.44
CA CYS A 145 3.73 -1.31 2.39
C CYS A 145 4.26 -0.30 1.38
N GLU A 146 3.38 0.58 0.88
CA GLU A 146 3.77 1.65 -0.04
C GLU A 146 4.70 2.68 0.60
N LEU A 147 4.60 2.91 1.90
CA LEU A 147 5.50 3.84 2.57
C LEU A 147 6.91 3.25 2.72
N ILE A 148 7.02 2.03 3.23
CA ILE A 148 8.31 1.39 3.53
C ILE A 148 9.05 1.00 2.25
N ALA A 149 8.33 0.61 1.19
CA ALA A 149 8.94 0.28 -0.09
C ALA A 149 9.69 1.46 -0.74
N VAL A 150 9.44 2.71 -0.32
CA VAL A 150 10.21 3.89 -0.74
C VAL A 150 11.69 3.80 -0.33
N ILE A 151 12.01 3.07 0.74
CA ILE A 151 13.39 2.84 1.21
C ILE A 151 14.24 2.23 0.10
N ASP A 152 13.69 1.26 -0.62
CA ASP A 152 14.41 0.56 -1.69
C ASP A 152 14.60 1.43 -2.94
N ALA A 153 13.87 2.54 -3.10
CA ALA A 153 13.95 3.42 -4.27
C ALA A 153 15.27 4.23 -4.32
N GLN A 154 16.36 3.60 -4.77
CA GLN A 154 17.71 4.15 -4.66
C GLN A 154 18.08 5.21 -5.71
N ASP A 155 17.69 4.99 -6.96
CA ASP A 155 18.06 5.84 -8.08
C ASP A 155 16.85 6.53 -8.75
N ALA A 156 17.13 7.39 -9.73
CA ALA A 156 16.10 8.15 -10.42
C ALA A 156 15.13 7.27 -11.21
N ALA A 157 15.60 6.20 -11.85
CA ALA A 157 14.74 5.29 -12.60
C ALA A 157 13.82 4.52 -11.67
N HIS A 158 14.34 4.05 -10.54
CA HIS A 158 13.57 3.38 -9.51
C HIS A 158 12.44 4.27 -9.00
N ARG A 159 12.74 5.53 -8.67
CA ARG A 159 11.71 6.49 -8.22
C ARG A 159 10.61 6.67 -9.26
N VAL A 160 10.97 6.82 -10.54
CA VAL A 160 10.00 6.92 -11.63
C VAL A 160 9.09 5.69 -11.71
N PHE A 161 9.69 4.49 -11.75
CA PHE A 161 8.91 3.26 -11.82
C PHE A 161 8.03 3.07 -10.60
N TYR A 162 8.54 3.41 -9.42
CA TYR A 162 7.78 3.33 -8.18
C TYR A 162 6.58 4.29 -8.19
N GLU A 163 6.79 5.53 -8.62
CA GLU A 163 5.74 6.54 -8.74
C GLU A 163 4.64 6.17 -9.75
N ALA A 164 5.01 5.44 -10.81
CA ALA A 164 4.05 4.92 -11.79
C ALA A 164 3.17 3.77 -11.25
N ASN A 165 3.58 3.16 -10.14
CA ASN A 165 3.00 1.92 -9.59
C ASN A 165 2.46 2.03 -8.15
N SER A 166 2.50 3.21 -7.55
CA SER A 166 2.16 3.44 -6.14
C SER A 166 1.32 4.71 -5.97
N TYR A 167 0.41 4.71 -5.00
CA TYR A 167 -0.30 5.92 -4.58
C TYR A 167 0.60 6.87 -3.79
N THR A 168 1.61 6.33 -3.10
CA THR A 168 2.51 7.10 -2.22
C THR A 168 3.93 7.10 -2.77
N ALA A 169 4.54 8.27 -2.91
CA ALA A 169 5.90 8.44 -3.42
C ALA A 169 6.69 9.49 -2.61
N LEU A 170 6.82 9.27 -1.30
CA LEU A 170 7.38 10.23 -0.34
C LEU A 170 8.91 10.11 -0.20
N PHE A 171 9.62 10.33 -1.30
CA PHE A 171 11.07 10.13 -1.38
C PHE A 171 11.90 11.06 -0.47
N SER A 172 11.35 12.21 -0.07
CA SER A 172 11.99 13.17 0.84
C SER A 172 12.31 12.59 2.22
N ASP A 173 11.46 11.68 2.69
CA ASP A 173 11.51 11.14 4.05
C ASP A 173 12.24 9.81 4.14
N ARG A 174 12.70 9.28 2.99
CA ARG A 174 13.38 8.00 2.85
C ARG A 174 14.54 7.82 3.84
N SER A 175 15.38 8.84 4.01
CA SER A 175 16.54 8.77 4.92
C SER A 175 16.14 8.69 6.39
N ASN A 176 15.00 9.31 6.77
CA ASN A 176 14.46 9.21 8.12
C ASN A 176 13.90 7.81 8.38
N PHE A 177 13.22 7.20 7.39
CA PHE A 177 12.73 5.83 7.50
C PHE A 177 13.86 4.82 7.59
N GLN A 178 14.87 4.94 6.71
CA GLN A 178 16.04 4.05 6.76
C GLN A 178 16.72 4.12 8.13
N ARG A 179 16.98 5.33 8.65
CA ARG A 179 17.58 5.50 9.97
C ARG A 179 16.75 4.86 11.08
N ALA A 180 15.43 5.06 11.06
CA ALA A 180 14.54 4.43 12.03
C ALA A 180 14.59 2.90 11.94
N CYS A 181 14.63 2.33 10.74
CA CYS A 181 14.75 0.88 10.53
C CYS A 181 16.09 0.35 11.05
N ASP A 182 17.19 1.08 10.82
CA ASP A 182 18.52 0.70 11.30
C ASP A 182 18.63 0.76 12.83
N GLU A 183 18.03 1.77 13.47
CA GLU A 183 18.12 2.00 14.92
C GLU A 183 17.15 1.14 15.75
N ILE A 184 15.96 0.87 15.22
CA ILE A 184 14.84 0.25 15.96
C ILE A 184 14.59 -1.19 15.48
N GLY A 185 14.90 -1.46 14.21
CA GLY A 185 14.54 -2.69 13.51
C GLY A 185 13.35 -2.47 12.58
N GLU A 186 13.54 -2.83 11.30
CA GLU A 186 12.54 -2.64 10.25
C GLU A 186 11.17 -3.23 10.59
N GLY A 187 11.11 -4.43 11.16
CA GLY A 187 9.86 -5.06 11.56
C GLY A 187 9.07 -4.26 12.61
N MET A 188 9.75 -3.66 13.59
CA MET A 188 9.09 -2.83 14.59
C MET A 188 8.60 -1.52 13.99
N VAL A 189 9.38 -0.91 13.11
CA VAL A 189 9.01 0.32 12.40
C VAL A 189 7.81 0.08 11.49
N PHE A 190 7.82 -1.00 10.72
CA PHE A 190 6.72 -1.40 9.85
C PHE A 190 5.43 -1.58 10.66
N GLN A 191 5.45 -2.37 11.73
CA GLN A 191 4.27 -2.57 12.57
C GLN A 191 3.79 -1.26 13.21
N PHE A 192 4.71 -0.43 13.70
CA PHE A 192 4.33 0.83 14.34
C PHE A 192 3.64 1.79 13.36
N LEU A 193 4.18 1.91 12.14
CA LEU A 193 3.60 2.74 11.10
C LEU A 193 2.26 2.18 10.61
N TRP A 194 2.11 0.86 10.53
CA TRP A 194 0.83 0.24 10.21
C TRP A 194 -0.25 0.65 11.24
N ILE A 195 0.07 0.58 12.53
CA ILE A 195 -0.86 0.99 13.59
C ILE A 195 -1.10 2.51 13.55
N ALA A 196 -0.10 3.31 13.18
CA ALA A 196 -0.27 4.76 13.02
C ALA A 196 -1.23 5.11 11.86
N TYR A 197 -1.13 4.42 10.72
CA TYR A 197 -2.11 4.54 9.64
C TYR A 197 -3.50 4.12 10.09
N LEU A 198 -3.61 3.06 10.89
CA LEU A 198 -4.89 2.63 11.44
C LEU A 198 -5.51 3.71 12.32
N HIS A 199 -4.74 4.33 13.21
CA HIS A 199 -5.18 5.49 13.99
C HIS A 199 -5.69 6.63 13.11
N SER A 200 -4.94 6.94 12.04
CA SER A 200 -5.31 8.00 11.09
C SER A 200 -6.64 7.69 10.39
N ASN A 201 -6.83 6.46 9.92
CA ASN A 201 -8.05 5.96 9.28
C ASN A 201 -9.25 5.93 10.24
N PHE A 202 -9.01 5.74 11.54
CA PHE A 202 -10.02 5.89 12.59
C PHE A 202 -10.32 7.35 12.98
N LEU A 203 -9.77 8.33 12.24
CA LEU A 203 -9.90 9.77 12.50
C LEU A 203 -9.47 10.19 13.91
N LYS A 204 -8.51 9.46 14.50
CA LYS A 204 -8.04 9.68 15.87
C LYS A 204 -6.58 10.09 15.88
N VAL A 205 -6.29 11.22 16.52
CA VAL A 205 -4.93 11.56 16.93
C VAL A 205 -4.60 10.76 18.20
N PRO A 206 -3.50 9.99 18.26
CA PRO A 206 -3.20 9.18 19.43
C PRO A 206 -2.87 10.08 20.63
N ASP A 207 -3.54 9.82 21.75
CA ASP A 207 -3.19 10.35 23.06
C ASP A 207 -2.02 9.57 23.68
N GLU A 208 -1.56 9.97 24.86
CA GLU A 208 -0.41 9.31 25.49
C GLU A 208 -0.68 7.84 25.82
N ARG A 209 -1.92 7.48 26.20
CA ARG A 209 -2.30 6.08 26.45
C ARG A 209 -2.23 5.25 25.16
N ALA A 210 -2.73 5.79 24.06
CA ALA A 210 -2.66 5.14 22.75
C ALA A 210 -1.20 4.95 22.32
N TRP A 211 -0.33 5.96 22.48
CA TRP A 211 1.10 5.81 22.18
C TRP A 211 1.75 4.68 22.97
N GLN A 212 1.48 4.56 24.27
CA GLN A 212 2.02 3.47 25.10
C GLN A 212 1.53 2.10 24.62
N ARG A 213 0.24 2.00 24.24
CA ARG A 213 -0.32 0.75 23.67
C ARG A 213 0.32 0.38 22.35
N MET A 214 0.50 1.35 21.44
CA MET A 214 1.18 1.14 20.16
C MET A 214 2.61 0.62 20.35
N LEU A 215 3.38 1.24 21.26
CA LEU A 215 4.73 0.77 21.61
C LEU A 215 4.72 -0.64 22.20
N GLY A 216 3.76 -0.93 23.09
CA GLY A 216 3.61 -2.25 23.69
C GLY A 216 3.27 -3.34 22.68
N LEU A 217 2.43 -3.03 21.68
CA LEU A 217 2.05 -3.94 20.61
C LEU A 217 3.24 -4.32 19.71
N THR A 218 4.08 -3.35 19.37
CA THR A 218 5.25 -3.57 18.50
C THR A 218 6.50 -4.00 19.26
N LYS A 219 6.45 -3.97 20.60
CA LYS A 219 7.61 -4.16 21.49
C LYS A 219 8.74 -3.16 21.20
N ALA A 220 8.42 -2.01 20.65
CA ALA A 220 9.39 -0.96 20.39
C ALA A 220 9.94 -0.40 21.71
N PRO A 221 11.26 -0.13 21.81
CA PRO A 221 11.85 0.45 23.00
C PRO A 221 11.24 1.81 23.33
N ALA A 222 10.88 2.04 24.59
CA ALA A 222 10.33 3.32 25.05
C ALA A 222 11.30 4.50 24.79
N SER A 223 12.60 4.25 24.78
CA SER A 223 13.63 5.25 24.41
C SER A 223 13.49 5.78 22.99
N GLN A 224 12.84 5.03 22.10
CA GLN A 224 12.67 5.36 20.67
C GLN A 224 11.33 6.02 20.36
N VAL A 225 10.50 6.31 21.38
CA VAL A 225 9.17 6.91 21.19
C VAL A 225 9.22 8.21 20.40
N ARG A 226 10.26 9.04 20.59
CA ARG A 226 10.38 10.33 19.89
C ARG A 226 10.60 10.14 18.39
N THR A 227 11.47 9.21 18.02
CA THR A 227 11.76 8.86 16.62
C THR A 227 10.51 8.28 15.95
N LEU A 228 9.85 7.32 16.62
CA LEU A 228 8.62 6.70 16.13
C LEU A 228 7.47 7.69 15.96
N LYS A 229 7.24 8.57 16.95
CA LYS A 229 6.26 9.67 16.84
C LYS A 229 6.59 10.62 15.68
N ALA A 230 7.87 10.88 15.42
CA ALA A 230 8.29 11.77 14.34
C ALA A 230 7.98 11.18 12.96
N ILE A 231 8.33 9.91 12.71
CA ILE A 231 8.05 9.25 11.43
C ILE A 231 6.55 8.96 11.25
N ALA A 232 5.81 8.70 12.33
CA ALA A 232 4.37 8.44 12.26
C ALA A 232 3.54 9.67 11.84
N LYS A 233 4.09 10.89 11.89
CA LYS A 233 3.41 12.10 11.41
C LYS A 233 2.89 11.94 9.98
N ILE A 234 3.61 11.20 9.15
CA ILE A 234 3.26 10.96 7.74
C ILE A 234 1.94 10.20 7.59
N ALA A 235 1.62 9.29 8.53
CA ALA A 235 0.34 8.59 8.52
C ALA A 235 -0.84 9.56 8.74
N PHE A 236 -0.60 10.64 9.49
CA PHE A 236 -1.60 11.66 9.80
C PHE A 236 -1.69 12.77 8.76
N THR A 237 -0.82 12.79 7.75
CA THR A 237 -0.94 13.66 6.56
C THR A 237 -1.81 13.06 5.47
N LEU A 238 -2.35 11.86 5.68
CA LEU A 238 -3.32 11.24 4.78
C LEU A 238 -4.52 12.18 4.56
N ASP A 239 -4.94 12.32 3.31
CA ASP A 239 -5.98 13.27 2.92
C ASP A 239 -7.27 13.10 3.73
N LEU A 240 -7.86 14.21 4.16
CA LEU A 240 -9.05 14.16 4.99
C LEU A 240 -10.28 13.72 4.19
N ASN A 241 -10.38 14.08 2.91
CA ASN A 241 -11.50 13.61 2.08
C ASN A 241 -11.40 12.10 1.86
N PHE A 242 -10.20 11.56 1.68
CA PHE A 242 -9.96 10.12 1.61
C PHE A 242 -10.48 9.44 2.89
N ARG A 243 -9.98 9.86 4.06
CA ARG A 243 -10.32 9.23 5.35
C ARG A 243 -11.79 9.37 5.77
N THR A 244 -12.52 10.31 5.18
CA THR A 244 -13.93 10.56 5.50
C THR A 244 -14.84 10.04 4.40
N LYS A 245 -14.77 10.62 3.20
CA LYS A 245 -15.70 10.34 2.10
C LYS A 245 -15.38 9.03 1.40
N THR A 246 -14.12 8.81 1.03
CA THR A 246 -13.72 7.57 0.33
C THR A 246 -13.89 6.38 1.25
N THR A 247 -13.45 6.49 2.51
CA THR A 247 -13.66 5.46 3.53
C THR A 247 -15.15 5.17 3.75
N GLN A 248 -15.99 6.19 3.97
CA GLN A 248 -17.43 5.99 4.15
C GLN A 248 -18.06 5.26 2.96
N LEU A 249 -17.69 5.66 1.74
CA LEU A 249 -18.22 5.05 0.52
C LEU A 249 -17.75 3.60 0.38
N HIS A 250 -16.49 3.30 0.67
CA HIS A 250 -15.97 1.94 0.67
C HIS A 250 -16.70 1.03 1.66
N LEU A 251 -16.92 1.50 2.90
CA LEU A 251 -17.69 0.77 3.92
C LEU A 251 -19.13 0.50 3.45
N GLN A 252 -19.80 1.51 2.87
CA GLN A 252 -21.17 1.37 2.35
C GLN A 252 -21.26 0.37 1.19
N LEU A 253 -20.30 0.41 0.27
CA LEU A 253 -20.24 -0.53 -0.85
C LEU A 253 -19.97 -1.97 -0.40
N SER A 254 -19.42 -2.13 0.79
CA SER A 254 -19.20 -3.44 1.43
C SER A 254 -20.36 -3.86 2.34
N GLY A 255 -21.48 -3.14 2.28
CA GLY A 255 -22.73 -3.48 2.95
C GLY A 255 -22.92 -2.90 4.34
N LEU A 256 -22.04 -2.00 4.81
CA LEU A 256 -22.21 -1.35 6.12
C LEU A 256 -23.12 -0.12 5.98
N GLU A 257 -24.30 -0.20 6.59
CA GLU A 257 -25.29 0.88 6.54
C GLU A 257 -25.02 1.97 7.59
N THR A 258 -24.31 1.61 8.67
CA THR A 258 -24.02 2.54 9.75
C THR A 258 -23.07 3.66 9.31
N PRO A 259 -23.36 4.93 9.66
CA PRO A 259 -22.46 6.06 9.43
C PRO A 259 -21.07 5.88 10.04
N LEU A 260 -20.05 6.38 9.36
CA LEU A 260 -18.63 6.21 9.69
C LEU A 260 -18.31 6.62 11.12
N ASP A 261 -18.85 7.74 11.60
CA ASP A 261 -18.62 8.26 12.95
C ASP A 261 -19.04 7.27 14.04
N LYS A 262 -20.08 6.46 13.79
CA LYS A 262 -20.55 5.41 14.71
C LYS A 262 -19.76 4.11 14.59
N LEU A 263 -19.21 3.83 13.40
CA LEU A 263 -18.38 2.66 13.13
C LEU A 263 -16.99 2.79 13.77
N ILE A 264 -16.40 3.99 13.76
CA ILE A 264 -15.02 4.20 14.24
C ILE A 264 -14.94 4.64 15.72
N ASN A 265 -16.07 4.99 16.34
CA ASN A 265 -16.11 5.43 17.72
C ASN A 265 -16.15 4.27 18.72
N PHE A 266 -15.09 3.46 18.74
CA PHE A 266 -14.84 2.44 19.75
C PHE A 266 -13.34 2.22 19.99
N ASP A 267 -13.01 1.38 20.96
CA ASP A 267 -11.62 1.03 21.29
C ASP A 267 -11.03 -0.03 20.34
N PHE A 268 -10.72 0.40 19.12
CA PHE A 268 -10.19 -0.50 18.07
C PHE A 268 -8.82 -1.09 18.42
N LEU A 269 -8.03 -0.44 19.28
CA LEU A 269 -6.76 -1.00 19.75
C LEU A 269 -6.98 -2.28 20.56
N SER A 270 -8.12 -2.39 21.27
CA SER A 270 -8.46 -3.62 21.98
C SER A 270 -8.75 -4.79 21.03
N GLU A 271 -9.32 -4.53 19.85
CA GLU A 271 -9.46 -5.54 18.80
C GLU A 271 -8.09 -5.95 18.24
N LEU A 272 -7.19 -4.98 18.00
CA LEU A 272 -5.83 -5.25 17.54
C LEU A 272 -5.01 -6.03 18.59
N GLU A 273 -5.29 -5.85 19.89
CA GLU A 273 -4.60 -6.52 21.00
C GLU A 273 -4.99 -8.00 21.18
N THR A 274 -5.98 -8.50 20.45
CA THR A 274 -6.35 -9.92 20.44
C THR A 274 -5.20 -10.80 19.93
N ALA A 275 -5.17 -12.07 20.36
CA ALA A 275 -4.12 -13.01 19.95
C ALA A 275 -4.08 -13.21 18.43
N GLN A 276 -5.25 -13.27 17.79
CA GLN A 276 -5.40 -13.41 16.34
C GLN A 276 -4.78 -12.22 15.60
N ASN A 277 -5.15 -10.99 15.94
CA ASN A 277 -4.66 -9.80 15.23
C ASN A 277 -3.18 -9.52 15.52
N LYS A 278 -2.68 -9.82 16.73
CA LYS A 278 -1.24 -9.80 17.02
C LYS A 278 -0.46 -10.81 16.18
N LYS A 279 -1.02 -12.01 15.96
CA LYS A 279 -0.41 -13.02 15.09
C LYS A 279 -0.42 -12.55 13.64
N LEU A 280 -1.53 -12.03 13.13
CA LEU A 280 -1.65 -11.47 11.79
C LEU A 280 -0.59 -10.38 11.54
N LEU A 281 -0.50 -9.40 12.46
CA LEU A 281 0.48 -8.31 12.40
C LEU A 281 1.91 -8.84 12.28
N LYS A 282 2.27 -9.81 13.14
CA LYS A 282 3.60 -10.42 13.15
C LYS A 282 3.87 -11.21 11.86
N ASP A 283 2.96 -12.09 11.47
CA ASP A 283 3.15 -13.02 10.35
C ASP A 283 3.23 -12.27 9.02
N LEU A 284 2.39 -11.25 8.80
CA LEU A 284 2.45 -10.43 7.60
C LEU A 284 3.71 -9.55 7.56
N THR A 285 4.12 -8.98 8.71
CA THR A 285 5.38 -8.25 8.78
C THR A 285 6.56 -9.15 8.37
N GLN A 286 6.58 -10.39 8.87
CA GLN A 286 7.65 -11.33 8.53
C GLN A 286 7.65 -11.70 7.05
N GLN A 287 6.48 -11.99 6.46
CA GLN A 287 6.35 -12.35 5.04
C GLN A 287 6.69 -11.21 4.09
N VAL A 288 6.31 -9.98 4.44
CA VAL A 288 6.57 -8.81 3.60
C VAL A 288 8.03 -8.39 3.66
N LEU A 289 8.69 -8.54 4.81
CA LEU A 289 10.07 -8.12 5.00
C LEU A 289 11.13 -9.20 4.73
N SER A 290 10.77 -10.47 4.55
CA SER A 290 11.71 -11.56 4.24
C SER A 290 12.27 -11.47 2.83
#